data_AF-A0A090SMX6-F1
#
_entry.id   AF-A0A090SMX6-F1
#
_cell.length_a   1.000
_cell.length_b   1.000
_cell.length_c   1.000
_cell.angle_alpha   90.00
_cell.angle_beta   90.00
_cell.angle_gamma   90.00
#
_symmetry.space_group_name_H-M   'P 1'
#
loop_
_entity.id
_entity.type
_entity.pdbx_description
1 polymer ?
#
loop_
_entity_poly.entity_id
_entity_poly.type
_entity_poly.pdbx_seq_one_letter_code
_entity_poly.pdbx_strand_id
1 'polypeptide(L)'
;MTLYRQLVVGMIAVFVLLLTSVFIIEFNTTRNFLEQQQRSEVNNTINTVGLALAPYLKSQDSVAVESVINALFDGSTYSTVRLVFLETNEEIVRSYPIKPSDVPEWFTNFPCFHQ
;
A
#
# COMPACT_ATOMS: atom_id res chain seq x y z
N MET A 1 29.73 7.28 -41.81
CA MET A 1 29.45 7.91 -40.50
C MET A 1 30.62 8.83 -40.18
N THR A 2 30.39 10.08 -39.74
CA THR A 2 31.49 10.98 -39.35
C THR A 2 31.92 10.72 -37.90
N LEU A 3 33.19 10.97 -37.55
CA LEU A 3 33.73 10.80 -36.20
C LEU A 3 32.90 11.56 -35.13
N TYR A 4 32.48 12.78 -35.48
CA TYR A 4 31.58 13.60 -34.66
C TYR A 4 30.26 12.88 -34.32
N ARG A 5 29.64 12.22 -35.30
CA ARG A 5 28.37 11.50 -35.10
C ARG A 5 28.57 10.27 -34.19
N GLN A 6 29.73 9.61 -34.24
CA GLN A 6 30.04 8.49 -33.35
C GLN A 6 30.23 8.94 -31.90
N LEU A 7 30.90 10.07 -31.67
CA LEU A 7 31.08 10.63 -30.34
C LEU A 7 29.74 11.03 -29.70
N VAL A 8 28.86 11.68 -30.46
CA VAL A 8 27.53 12.07 -29.97
C VAL A 8 26.70 10.83 -29.60
N VAL A 9 26.71 9.79 -30.43
CA VAL A 9 25.98 8.54 -30.14
C VAL A 9 26.53 7.86 -28.90
N GLY A 10 27.86 7.79 -28.73
CA GLY A 10 28.49 7.23 -27.54
C GLY A 10 28.10 7.98 -26.27
N MET A 11 28.11 9.32 -26.32
CA MET A 11 27.70 10.16 -25.19
C MET A 11 26.23 9.97 -24.82
N ILE A 12 25.34 9.91 -25.81
CA ILE A 12 23.91 9.64 -25.59
C ILE A 12 23.72 8.25 -24.99
N ALA A 13 24.43 7.23 -25.48
CA ALA A 13 24.32 5.87 -24.96
C ALA A 13 24.72 5.79 -23.48
N VAL A 14 25.84 6.44 -23.10
CA VAL A 14 26.27 6.52 -21.70
C VAL A 14 25.26 7.29 -20.85
N PHE A 15 24.74 8.42 -21.36
CA PHE A 15 23.74 9.21 -20.66
C PHE A 15 22.45 8.42 -20.40
N VAL A 16 21.93 7.71 -21.41
CA VAL A 16 20.74 6.87 -21.26
C VAL A 16 20.99 5.73 -20.27
N LEU A 17 22.16 5.09 -20.32
CA LEU A 17 22.53 4.03 -19.37
C LEU A 17 22.48 4.55 -17.92
N LEU A 18 23.10 5.70 -17.67
CA LEU A 18 23.11 6.32 -16.34
C LEU A 18 21.69 6.72 -15.91
N LEU A 19 20.92 7.35 -16.80
CA LEU A 19 19.53 7.75 -16.52
C LEU A 19 18.66 6.54 -16.15
N THR A 20 18.73 5.47 -16.93
CA THR A 20 17.96 4.24 -16.67
C THR A 20 18.38 3.59 -15.36
N SER A 21 19.68 3.59 -15.05
CA SER A 21 20.19 3.03 -13.79
C SER A 21 19.65 3.78 -12.59
N VAL A 22 19.74 5.12 -12.60
CA VAL A 22 19.20 5.96 -11.52
C VAL A 22 17.68 5.82 -11.42
N PHE A 23 16.98 5.83 -12.55
CA PHE A 23 15.53 5.67 -12.58
C PHE A 23 15.08 4.36 -11.91
N ILE A 24 15.72 3.23 -12.22
CA ILE A 24 15.40 1.93 -11.62
C ILE A 24 15.64 1.95 -10.10
N ILE A 25 16.74 2.57 -9.65
CA ILE A 25 17.07 2.66 -8.22
C ILE A 25 16.03 3.50 -7.48
N GLU A 26 15.73 4.70 -7.99
CA GLU A 26 14.76 5.62 -7.37
C GLU A 26 13.35 5.04 -7.36
N PHE A 27 12.95 4.36 -8.45
CA PHE A 27 11.66 3.69 -8.53
C PHE A 27 11.51 2.61 -7.46
N ASN A 28 12.50 1.73 -7.32
CA ASN A 28 12.49 0.68 -6.29
C ASN A 28 12.54 1.26 -4.88
N THR A 29 13.32 2.33 -4.67
CA THR A 29 13.42 3.02 -3.38
C THR A 29 12.07 3.62 -2.98
N THR A 30 11.42 4.32 -3.91
CA THR A 30 10.10 4.91 -3.70
C THR A 30 9.05 3.85 -3.42
N ARG A 31 9.06 2.74 -4.17
CA ARG A 31 8.16 1.60 -3.93
C ARG A 31 8.32 1.06 -2.51
N ASN A 32 9.55 0.76 -2.11
CA ASN A 32 9.83 0.19 -0.79
C ASN A 32 9.47 1.15 0.34
N PHE A 33 9.73 2.44 0.14
CA PHE A 33 9.32 3.49 1.08
C PHE A 33 7.79 3.52 1.25
N LEU A 34 7.02 3.52 0.15
CA LEU A 34 5.56 3.51 0.21
C LEU A 34 5.02 2.24 0.87
N GLU A 35 5.60 1.07 0.60
CA GLU A 35 5.20 -0.19 1.27
C GLU A 35 5.45 -0.11 2.78
N GLN A 36 6.63 0.35 3.19
CA GLN A 36 6.99 0.49 4.60
C GLN A 36 6.09 1.51 5.32
N GLN A 37 5.79 2.62 4.65
CA GLN A 37 4.86 3.64 5.14
C GLN A 37 3.47 3.05 5.36
N GLN A 38 2.91 2.33 4.37
CA GLN A 38 1.61 1.66 4.51
C GLN A 38 1.60 0.63 5.64
N ARG A 39 2.66 -0.17 5.78
CA ARG A 39 2.79 -1.12 6.90
C ARG A 39 2.82 -0.42 8.26
N SER A 40 3.54 0.69 8.36
CA SER A 40 3.60 1.49 9.58
C SER A 40 2.23 2.09 9.92
N GLU A 41 1.53 2.63 8.93
CA GLU A 41 0.18 3.17 9.06
C GLU A 41 -0.80 2.09 9.52
N VAL A 42 -0.79 0.90 8.92
CA VAL A 42 -1.61 -0.24 9.37
C VAL A 42 -1.36 -0.56 10.84
N ASN A 43 -0.09 -0.66 11.26
CA ASN A 43 0.26 -0.98 12.64
C ASN A 43 -0.19 0.10 13.63
N ASN A 44 -0.02 1.38 13.26
CA ASN A 44 -0.47 2.50 14.09
C ASN A 44 -2.00 2.54 14.21
N THR A 45 -2.70 2.26 13.11
CA THR A 45 -4.16 2.16 13.08
C THR A 45 -4.64 1.00 13.95
N ILE A 46 -4.03 -0.18 13.88
CA ILE A 46 -4.39 -1.32 14.77
C ILE A 46 -4.29 -0.91 16.24
N ASN A 47 -3.22 -0.23 16.65
CA ASN A 47 -3.06 0.23 18.03
C ASN A 47 -4.15 1.24 18.41
N THR A 48 -4.39 2.24 17.56
CA THR A 48 -5.36 3.31 17.83
C THR A 48 -6.80 2.77 17.86
N VAL A 49 -7.18 1.93 16.91
CA VAL A 49 -8.50 1.26 16.85
C VAL A 49 -8.67 0.32 18.04
N GLY A 50 -7.63 -0.44 18.40
CA GLY A 50 -7.67 -1.31 19.59
C GLY A 50 -7.99 -0.53 20.86
N LEU A 51 -7.37 0.63 21.06
CA LEU A 51 -7.67 1.53 22.19
C LEU A 51 -9.08 2.11 22.11
N ALA A 52 -9.55 2.49 20.92
CA ALA A 52 -10.90 3.03 20.72
C ALA A 52 -12.01 1.98 20.95
N LEU A 53 -11.74 0.70 20.63
CA LEU A 53 -12.67 -0.41 20.79
C LEU A 53 -12.70 -0.96 22.22
N ALA A 54 -11.63 -0.79 23.00
CA ALA A 54 -11.51 -1.31 24.37
C ALA A 54 -12.74 -1.11 25.29
N PRO A 55 -13.37 0.10 25.38
CA PRO A 55 -14.54 0.28 26.23
C PRO A 55 -15.76 -0.53 25.76
N TYR A 56 -15.99 -0.65 24.46
CA TYR A 56 -17.14 -1.34 23.88
C TYR A 56 -16.97 -2.86 23.92
N LEU A 57 -15.73 -3.34 23.79
CA LEU A 57 -15.39 -4.74 24.01
C LEU A 57 -15.62 -5.14 25.47
N LYS A 58 -15.27 -4.28 26.43
CA LYS A 58 -15.52 -4.53 27.86
C LYS A 58 -17.00 -4.60 28.21
N SER A 59 -17.84 -3.81 27.55
CA SER A 59 -19.30 -3.84 27.74
C SER A 59 -20.01 -4.92 26.91
N GLN A 60 -19.27 -5.71 26.13
CA GLN A 60 -19.81 -6.71 25.19
C GLN A 60 -20.87 -6.13 24.22
N ASP A 61 -20.70 -4.86 23.84
CA ASP A 61 -21.63 -4.17 22.94
C ASP A 61 -21.16 -4.34 21.49
N SER A 62 -21.58 -5.44 20.87
CA SER A 62 -21.21 -5.79 19.50
C SER A 62 -21.72 -4.75 18.48
N VAL A 63 -22.87 -4.13 18.73
CA VAL A 63 -23.47 -3.11 17.85
C VAL A 63 -22.62 -1.83 17.88
N ALA A 64 -22.16 -1.40 19.06
CA ALA A 64 -21.27 -0.26 19.18
C ALA A 64 -19.90 -0.54 18.54
N VAL A 65 -19.34 -1.73 18.74
CA VAL A 65 -18.08 -2.17 18.09
C VAL A 65 -18.19 -2.10 16.57
N GLU A 66 -19.25 -2.65 15.99
CA GLU A 66 -19.49 -2.63 14.54
C GLU A 66 -19.66 -1.19 14.02
N SER A 67 -20.35 -0.33 14.77
CA SER A 67 -20.55 1.08 14.42
C SER A 67 -19.23 1.86 14.41
N VAL A 68 -18.35 1.62 15.40
CA VAL A 68 -17.03 2.24 15.46
C VAL A 68 -16.13 1.74 14.31
N ILE A 69 -16.13 0.44 14.02
CA ILE A 69 -15.40 -0.11 12.87
C ILE A 69 -15.89 0.53 11.57
N ASN A 70 -17.21 0.59 11.36
CA ASN A 70 -17.76 1.23 10.17
C ASN A 70 -17.33 2.70 10.10
N ALA A 71 -17.49 3.48 11.17
CA ALA A 71 -17.15 4.91 11.17
C ALA A 71 -15.65 5.19 10.94
N LEU A 72 -14.76 4.34 11.46
CA LEU A 72 -13.31 4.52 11.30
C LEU A 72 -12.80 4.11 9.92
N PHE A 73 -13.46 3.16 9.27
CA PHE A 73 -12.98 2.56 8.01
C PHE A 73 -13.84 2.87 6.79
N ASP A 74 -14.99 3.55 6.95
CA ASP A 74 -15.78 4.05 5.83
C ASP A 74 -14.95 5.03 4.99
N GLY A 75 -14.92 4.82 3.69
CA GLY A 75 -14.09 5.61 2.76
C GLY A 75 -12.57 5.47 2.92
N SER A 76 -12.08 4.52 3.72
CA SER A 76 -10.64 4.29 3.90
C SER A 76 -10.03 3.52 2.72
N THR A 77 -8.70 3.50 2.66
CA THR A 77 -7.93 2.78 1.63
C THR A 77 -7.58 1.33 2.02
N TYR A 78 -8.10 0.84 3.15
CA TYR A 78 -7.81 -0.53 3.63
C TYR A 78 -8.62 -1.56 2.86
N SER A 79 -7.97 -2.64 2.42
CA SER A 79 -8.67 -3.72 1.68
C SER A 79 -9.64 -4.50 2.55
N THR A 80 -9.22 -4.82 3.78
CA THR A 80 -9.95 -5.70 4.68
C THR A 80 -9.64 -5.33 6.12
N VAL A 81 -10.69 -5.25 6.93
CA VAL A 81 -10.62 -5.08 8.38
C VAL A 81 -11.31 -6.28 9.01
N ARG A 82 -10.62 -6.93 9.96
CA ARG A 82 -11.13 -8.09 10.70
C ARG A 82 -10.91 -7.91 12.18
N LEU A 83 -11.98 -8.02 12.95
CA LEU A 83 -11.94 -8.17 14.40
C LEU A 83 -12.35 -9.60 14.74
N VAL A 84 -11.54 -10.28 15.55
CA VAL A 84 -11.81 -11.64 16.05
C VAL A 84 -12.03 -11.57 17.55
N PHE A 85 -13.18 -12.05 18.03
CA PHE A 85 -13.46 -12.19 19.45
C PHE A 85 -12.77 -13.44 19.98
N LEU A 86 -11.81 -13.29 20.88
CA LEU A 86 -11.00 -14.42 21.36
C LEU A 86 -11.78 -15.42 22.23
N GLU A 87 -12.85 -14.97 22.90
CA GLU A 87 -13.66 -15.83 23.79
C GLU A 87 -14.67 -16.68 23.02
N THR A 88 -15.35 -16.09 22.03
CA THR A 88 -16.44 -16.72 21.27
C THR A 88 -16.00 -17.24 19.90
N ASN A 89 -14.82 -16.82 19.44
CA ASN A 89 -14.30 -17.03 18.08
C ASN A 89 -15.21 -16.45 16.98
N GLU A 90 -16.08 -15.50 17.34
CA GLU A 90 -16.88 -14.73 16.40
C GLU A 90 -16.01 -13.68 15.70
N GLU A 91 -16.45 -13.24 14.52
CA GLU A 91 -15.68 -12.29 13.72
C GLU A 91 -16.55 -11.19 13.11
N ILE A 92 -16.02 -9.97 13.09
CA ILE A 92 -16.55 -8.86 12.30
C ILE A 92 -15.57 -8.61 11.16
N VAL A 93 -16.04 -8.77 9.93
CA VAL A 93 -15.24 -8.58 8.70
C VAL A 93 -15.85 -7.49 7.84
N ARG A 94 -15.00 -6.55 7.40
CA ARG A 94 -15.31 -5.54 6.37
C ARG A 94 -14.29 -5.63 5.27
N SER A 95 -14.76 -5.69 4.02
CA SER A 95 -13.89 -5.65 2.85
C SER A 95 -14.31 -4.51 1.95
N TYR A 96 -13.32 -3.72 1.55
CA TYR A 96 -13.50 -2.57 0.67
C TYR A 96 -12.75 -2.88 -0.62
N PRO A 97 -13.45 -2.96 -1.77
CA PRO A 97 -12.81 -3.31 -3.04
C PRO A 97 -11.87 -2.17 -3.46
N ILE A 98 -10.56 -2.42 -3.37
CA ILE A 98 -9.55 -1.53 -3.93
C ILE A 98 -9.54 -1.75 -5.44
N LYS A 99 -10.16 -0.85 -6.19
CA LYS A 99 -10.04 -0.84 -7.65
C LYS A 99 -9.04 0.23 -8.08
N PRO A 100 -7.86 -0.14 -8.60
CA PRO A 100 -7.05 0.81 -9.36
C PRO A 100 -7.81 1.13 -10.64
N SER A 101 -8.60 2.21 -10.63
CA SER A 101 -9.51 2.55 -11.73
C SER A 101 -8.77 2.95 -12.99
N ASP A 102 -7.61 3.59 -12.87
CA ASP A 102 -7.02 4.37 -13.96
C ASP A 102 -5.55 4.01 -14.27
N VAL A 103 -5.06 2.85 -13.80
CA VAL A 103 -3.66 2.42 -14.02
C VAL A 103 -3.58 1.49 -15.23
N PRO A 104 -2.73 1.76 -16.24
CA PRO A 104 -2.57 0.89 -17.39
C PRO A 104 -2.07 -0.52 -17.03
N GLU A 105 -2.61 -1.56 -17.69
CA GLU A 105 -2.26 -2.96 -17.41
C GLU A 105 -0.76 -3.28 -17.59
N TRP A 106 -0.09 -2.65 -18.57
CA TRP A 106 1.34 -2.87 -18.79
C TRP A 106 2.18 -2.46 -17.56
N PHE A 107 1.70 -1.49 -16.77
CA PHE A 107 2.38 -1.01 -15.58
C PHE A 107 2.10 -1.93 -14.39
N THR A 108 0.86 -2.37 -14.18
CA THR A 108 0.52 -3.30 -13.09
C THR A 108 1.14 -4.68 -13.28
N ASN A 109 1.32 -5.10 -14.53
CA ASN A 109 1.98 -6.38 -14.87
C ASN A 109 3.51 -6.31 -14.79
N PHE A 110 4.08 -5.16 -14.42
CA PHE A 110 5.52 -5.03 -14.34
C PHE A 110 6.08 -5.90 -13.20
N PRO A 111 7.22 -6.59 -13.39
CA PRO A 111 7.77 -7.53 -12.41
C PRO A 111 8.02 -6.91 -11.03
N CYS A 112 8.27 -5.60 -10.98
CA CYS A 112 8.49 -4.87 -9.74
C CYS A 112 7.27 -4.85 -8.81
N PHE A 113 6.06 -5.17 -9.27
CA PHE A 113 4.85 -5.21 -8.42
C PHE A 113 4.46 -6.60 -7.92
N HIS A 114 5.08 -7.66 -8.45
CA HIS A 114 4.80 -9.05 -8.10
C HIS A 114 5.83 -9.56 -7.06
N GLN A 115 5.64 -9.21 -5.78
CA GLN A 115 6.38 -9.83 -4.69
C GLN A 115 5.58 -9.81 -3.39
#